data_AF-A0A6B2LUL7-F1
#
_entry.id   AF-A0A6B2LUL7-F1
#
_cell.length_a   1.000
_cell.length_b   1.000
_cell.length_c   1.000
_cell.angle_alpha   90.00
_cell.angle_beta   90.00
_cell.angle_gamma   90.00
#
_symmetry.space_group_name_H-M   'P 1'
#
loop_
_entity.id
_entity.type
_entity.pdbx_description
1 polymer ?
#
loop_
_entity_poly.entity_id
_entity_poly.type
_entity_poly.pdbx_seq_one_letter_code
_entity_poly.pdbx_strand_id
1 'polypeptide(L)'
;MLVKRLSEFGRAPVRGSNQSAGYDLFAAHPVVIPRRGSGLVHTDIALQIPQGYYGRVAPRSSLALKFGIDVGAGVIDPDYRGEVGVLLFNHSDTDFQGHFL
;
A
#
# COMPACT_ATOMS: atom_id res chain seq x y z
N MET A 1 6.28 15.69 0.39
CA MET A 1 6.37 14.34 0.99
C MET A 1 7.79 13.84 0.76
N LEU A 2 8.49 13.39 1.80
CA LEU A 2 9.79 12.73 1.65
C LEU A 2 9.60 11.22 1.75
N VAL A 3 10.44 10.47 1.04
CA VAL A 3 10.40 9.01 0.98
C VAL A 3 11.80 8.50 1.30
N LYS A 4 11.90 7.59 2.26
CA LYS A 4 13.12 6.86 2.57
C LYS A 4 12.92 5.39 2.22
N ARG A 5 13.78 4.83 1.38
CA ARG A 5 13.87 3.38 1.19
C ARG A 5 14.59 2.77 2.39
N LEU A 6 14.02 1.71 2.94
CA LEU A 6 14.55 0.99 4.10
C LEU A 6 15.37 -0.24 3.68
N SER A 7 15.19 -0.70 2.44
CA SER A 7 15.96 -1.78 1.81
C SER A 7 16.20 -1.50 0.32
N GLU A 8 16.88 -2.42 -0.37
CA GLU A 8 17.02 -2.41 -1.84
C GLU A 8 15.72 -2.75 -2.59
N PHE A 9 14.77 -3.39 -1.92
CA PHE A 9 13.47 -3.78 -2.48
C PHE A 9 12.42 -2.68 -2.38
N GLY A 10 12.61 -1.74 -1.45
CA GLY A 10 11.73 -0.58 -1.29
C GLY A 10 11.71 0.30 -2.54
N ARG A 11 10.52 0.73 -2.96
CA ARG A 11 10.34 1.55 -4.16
C ARG A 11 9.60 2.84 -3.86
N ALA A 12 10.09 3.96 -4.39
CA ALA A 12 9.43 5.24 -4.21
C ALA A 12 8.01 5.21 -4.82
N PRO A 13 6.99 5.74 -4.13
CA PRO A 13 5.63 5.82 -4.66
C PRO A 13 5.55 6.65 -5.94
N VAL A 14 4.72 6.23 -6.89
CA VAL A 14 4.61 6.87 -8.22
C VAL A 14 3.18 7.35 -8.45
N ARG A 15 3.01 8.50 -9.11
CA ARG A 15 1.70 8.92 -9.63
C ARG A 15 1.49 8.37 -11.03
N GLY A 16 0.34 7.77 -11.29
CA GLY A 16 -0.02 7.29 -12.63
C GLY A 16 -0.20 8.42 -13.66
N SER A 17 -0.52 9.63 -13.21
CA SER A 17 -0.64 10.83 -14.04
C SER A 17 -0.52 12.11 -13.19
N ASN A 18 -0.35 13.26 -13.84
CA ASN A 18 -0.30 14.56 -13.14
C ASN A 18 -1.59 14.91 -12.37
N GLN A 19 -2.73 14.30 -12.73
CA GLN A 19 -4.02 14.51 -12.08
C GLN A 19 -4.40 13.37 -11.13
N SER A 20 -3.52 12.39 -10.92
CA SER A 20 -3.80 11.27 -10.02
C SER A 20 -3.92 11.77 -8.58
N ALA A 21 -5.00 11.36 -7.92
CA ALA A 21 -5.28 11.74 -6.54
C ALA A 21 -4.31 11.11 -5.52
N GLY A 22 -3.76 9.94 -5.84
CA GLY A 22 -2.87 9.18 -4.96
C GLY A 22 -1.57 8.78 -5.65
N TYR A 23 -0.67 8.24 -4.84
CA TYR A 23 0.56 7.59 -5.28
C TYR A 23 0.39 6.08 -5.13
N ASP A 24 0.76 5.32 -6.14
CA ASP A 24 0.81 3.87 -6.08
C ASP A 24 1.93 3.44 -5.12
N LEU A 25 1.62 2.48 -4.25
CA LEU A 25 2.54 1.84 -3.30
C LEU A 25 2.91 0.45 -3.81
N PHE A 26 4.17 0.09 -3.63
CA PHE A 26 4.75 -1.15 -4.15
C PHE A 26 4.99 -2.15 -3.03
N ALA A 27 4.67 -3.42 -3.26
CA ALA A 27 5.11 -4.49 -2.37
C ALA A 27 6.62 -4.69 -2.54
N ALA A 28 7.36 -4.73 -1.44
CA ALA A 28 8.80 -5.03 -1.45
C ALA A 28 9.08 -6.52 -1.73
N HIS A 29 8.12 -7.39 -1.37
CA HIS A 29 8.26 -8.84 -1.46
C HIS A 29 7.03 -9.47 -2.14
N PRO A 30 7.13 -10.73 -2.61
CA PRO A 30 5.96 -11.48 -3.07
C PRO A 30 4.90 -11.59 -1.96
N VAL A 31 3.64 -11.38 -2.33
CA VAL A 31 2.52 -11.38 -1.38
C VAL A 31 1.50 -12.44 -1.77
N VAL A 32 1.01 -13.16 -0.76
CA VAL A 32 -0.23 -13.94 -0.83
C VAL A 32 -1.18 -13.42 0.24
N ILE A 33 -2.38 -12.99 -0.17
CA ILE A 33 -3.48 -12.71 0.76
C ILE A 33 -4.47 -13.86 0.67
N PRO A 34 -4.60 -14.70 1.72
CA PRO A 34 -5.49 -15.86 1.70
C PRO A 34 -6.93 -15.47 1.34
N ARG A 35 -7.64 -16.34 0.61
CA ARG A 35 -9.08 -16.20 0.39
C ARG A 35 -9.80 -15.98 1.70
N ARG A 36 -10.77 -15.07 1.70
CA ARG A 36 -11.53 -14.70 2.91
C ARG A 36 -10.64 -14.30 4.10
N GLY A 37 -9.43 -13.82 3.83
CA GLY A 37 -8.39 -13.54 4.84
C GLY A 37 -7.82 -12.14 4.73
N SER A 38 -6.74 -11.90 5.47
CA SER A 38 -6.02 -10.63 5.50
C SER A 38 -4.52 -10.83 5.65
N GLY A 39 -3.74 -9.86 5.22
CA GLY A 39 -2.28 -9.88 5.37
C GLY A 39 -1.67 -8.49 5.31
N LEU A 40 -0.54 -8.31 6.00
CA LEU A 40 0.25 -7.09 5.92
C LEU A 40 1.23 -7.19 4.75
N VAL A 41 1.14 -6.25 3.82
CA VAL A 41 2.09 -6.10 2.73
C VAL A 41 3.19 -5.12 3.14
N HIS A 42 4.42 -5.61 3.18
CA HIS A 42 5.61 -4.82 3.42
C HIS A 42 6.00 -4.02 2.17
N THR A 43 6.36 -2.75 2.35
CA THR A 43 6.73 -1.83 1.26
C THR A 43 8.19 -1.40 1.33
N ASP A 44 8.87 -1.66 2.45
CA ASP A 44 10.24 -1.23 2.72
C ASP A 44 10.48 0.27 2.48
N ILE A 45 9.46 1.09 2.72
CA ILE A 45 9.60 2.55 2.72
C ILE A 45 9.08 3.17 4.02
N ALA A 46 9.72 4.26 4.41
CA ALA A 46 9.19 5.20 5.39
C ALA A 46 8.82 6.51 4.70
N LEU A 47 7.77 7.15 5.20
CA LEU A 47 7.26 8.42 4.66
C LEU A 47 7.36 9.52 5.70
N GLN A 48 7.62 10.75 5.23
CA GLN A 48 7.33 11.96 5.97
C GLN A 48 6.25 12.74 5.22
N ILE A 49 5.04 12.68 5.77
CA ILE A 49 3.89 13.42 5.27
C ILE A 49 4.05 14.90 5.64
N PRO A 50 3.71 15.85 4.74
CA PRO A 50 3.73 17.27 5.07
C PRO A 50 2.83 17.60 6.26
N GLN A 51 3.25 18.57 7.08
CA GLN A 51 2.44 19.05 8.20
C GLN A 51 1.06 19.55 7.72
N GLY A 52 0.02 19.26 8.49
CA GLY A 52 -1.38 19.61 8.17
C GLY A 52 -2.11 18.58 7.30
N TYR A 53 -1.45 17.47 6.94
CA TYR A 53 -2.02 16.36 6.18
C TYR A 53 -1.73 15.05 6.91
N TYR A 54 -2.51 14.01 6.66
CA TYR A 54 -2.16 12.63 7.00
C TYR A 54 -2.03 11.82 5.70
N GLY A 55 -1.33 10.69 5.75
CA GLY A 55 -1.30 9.75 4.63
C GLY A 55 -2.50 8.82 4.71
N ARG A 56 -3.26 8.69 3.62
CA ARG A 56 -4.32 7.67 3.51
C ARG A 56 -3.89 6.58 2.54
N VAL A 57 -3.75 5.35 3.03
CA VAL A 57 -3.66 4.17 2.16
C VAL A 57 -5.07 3.84 1.69
N ALA A 58 -5.26 3.80 0.38
CA ALA A 58 -6.56 3.63 -0.25
C ALA A 58 -6.53 2.45 -1.22
N PRO A 59 -7.66 1.73 -1.41
CA PRO A 59 -7.71 0.63 -2.36
C PRO A 59 -7.57 1.14 -3.80
N ARG A 60 -6.85 0.38 -4.64
CA ARG A 60 -6.92 0.55 -6.10
C ARG A 60 -8.23 -0.04 -6.58
N SER A 61 -9.06 0.77 -7.25
CA SER A 61 -10.39 0.35 -7.71
C SER A 61 -10.36 -0.89 -8.62
N SER A 62 -9.30 -1.04 -9.42
CA SER A 62 -9.09 -2.22 -10.26
C SER A 62 -8.89 -3.50 -9.46
N LEU A 63 -8.21 -3.44 -8.30
CA LEU A 63 -7.99 -4.58 -7.43
C LEU A 63 -9.24 -4.95 -6.64
N ALA A 64 -9.95 -3.94 -6.14
CA ALA A 64 -11.23 -4.14 -5.47
C ALA A 64 -12.24 -4.82 -6.41
N LEU A 65 -12.40 -4.31 -7.63
CA LEU A 65 -13.38 -4.83 -8.59
C LEU A 65 -13.03 -6.23 -9.11
N LYS A 66 -11.76 -6.49 -9.44
CA LYS A 66 -11.35 -7.74 -10.11
C LYS A 66 -11.06 -8.88 -9.13
N PHE A 67 -10.59 -8.55 -7.93
CA PHE A 67 -10.05 -9.55 -7.00
C PHE A 67 -10.66 -9.47 -5.60
N GLY A 68 -11.58 -8.53 -5.34
CA GLY A 68 -12.17 -8.38 -4.01
C GLY A 68 -11.17 -7.93 -2.95
N ILE A 69 -10.13 -7.19 -3.35
CA ILE A 69 -9.11 -6.66 -2.43
C ILE A 69 -9.52 -5.29 -1.88
N ASP A 70 -9.54 -5.19 -0.56
CA ASP A 70 -9.74 -3.92 0.16
C ASP A 70 -8.55 -3.60 1.07
N VAL A 71 -8.50 -2.35 1.55
CA VAL A 71 -7.44 -1.84 2.42
C VAL A 71 -7.99 -1.60 3.83
N GLY A 72 -7.30 -2.17 4.83
CA GLY A 72 -7.54 -1.93 6.24
C GLY A 72 -6.68 -0.83 6.83
N ALA A 73 -7.03 -0.37 8.04
CA ALA A 73 -6.33 0.67 8.81
C ALA A 73 -6.12 1.97 8.00
N GLY A 74 -5.00 2.08 7.32
CA GLY A 74 -4.78 3.05 6.24
C GLY A 74 -4.53 4.49 6.66
N VAL A 75 -4.44 4.81 7.95
CA VAL A 75 -4.04 6.13 8.45
C VAL A 75 -2.54 6.12 8.76
N ILE A 76 -1.80 7.04 8.14
CA ILE A 76 -0.37 7.26 8.39
C ILE A 76 -0.19 8.65 8.99
N ASP A 77 0.27 8.70 10.24
CA ASP A 77 0.51 9.96 10.93
C ASP A 77 1.70 10.72 10.35
N PRO A 78 1.73 12.06 10.45
CA PRO A 78 2.77 12.87 9.79
C PRO A 78 4.15 12.73 10.41
N ASP A 79 4.21 12.33 11.67
CA ASP A 79 5.42 12.06 12.45
C ASP A 79 5.77 10.56 12.50
N TYR A 80 4.97 9.68 11.90
CA TYR A 80 5.33 8.28 11.76
C TYR A 80 6.58 8.12 10.90
N ARG A 81 7.60 7.40 11.42
CA ARG A 81 8.88 7.16 10.73
C ARG A 81 9.22 5.67 10.57
N GLY A 82 8.31 4.80 10.97
CA GLY A 82 8.42 3.36 10.75
C GLY A 82 8.16 2.99 9.30
N GLU A 83 8.23 1.69 9.01
CA GLU A 83 7.85 1.15 7.71
C GLU A 83 6.35 1.37 7.48
N VAL A 84 5.98 1.82 6.28
CA VAL A 84 4.59 1.87 5.82
C VAL A 84 4.16 0.47 5.38
N GLY A 85 3.33 -0.20 6.17
CA GLY A 85 2.67 -1.44 5.75
C GLY A 85 1.31 -1.19 5.12
N VAL A 86 0.91 -2.03 4.16
CA VAL A 86 -0.43 -2.01 3.56
C VAL A 86 -1.21 -3.24 4.04
N LEU A 87 -2.16 -3.04 4.95
CA LEU A 87 -3.05 -4.12 5.39
C LEU A 87 -4.10 -4.37 4.31
N LEU A 88 -4.10 -5.56 3.73
CA LEU A 88 -5.08 -5.97 2.74
C LEU A 88 -6.08 -6.97 3.33
N PHE A 89 -7.34 -6.83 2.91
CA PHE A 89 -8.39 -7.82 3.09
C PHE A 89 -8.75 -8.42 1.73
N ASN A 90 -8.90 -9.74 1.67
CA ASN A 90 -9.36 -10.46 0.49
C ASN A 90 -10.75 -11.02 0.75
N HIS A 91 -11.75 -10.44 0.11
CA HIS A 91 -13.14 -10.86 0.24
C HIS A 91 -13.54 -11.98 -0.73
N SER A 92 -12.67 -12.34 -1.67
CA SER A 92 -12.91 -13.41 -2.65
C SER A 92 -12.67 -14.81 -2.08
N ASP A 93 -13.18 -15.82 -2.78
CA ASP A 93 -12.97 -17.24 -2.45
C ASP A 93 -11.70 -17.83 -3.11
N THR A 94 -10.83 -16.97 -3.65
CA THR A 94 -9.53 -17.34 -4.24
C THR A 94 -8.39 -16.60 -3.55
N ASP A 95 -7.25 -17.27 -3.35
CA ASP A 95 -6.07 -16.61 -2.84
C ASP A 95 -5.62 -15.52 -3.81
N PHE A 96 -5.35 -14.34 -3.29
CA PHE A 96 -4.80 -13.26 -4.08
C PHE A 96 -3.28 -13.37 -4.06
N GLN A 97 -2.67 -13.40 -5.24
CA GLN A 97 -1.22 -13.41 -5.42
C GLN A 97 -0.81 -12.17 -6.20
N GLY A 98 0.19 -11.44 -5.71
CA GLY A 98 0.64 -10.23 -6.36
C GLY A 98 2.11 -9.94 -6.16
N HIS A 99 2.76 -9.53 -7.25
CA HIS A 99 3.91 -8.64 -7.23
C HIS A 99 3.34 -7.24 -7.51
N PHE A 100 2.97 -6.50 -6.48
CA PHE A 100 2.21 -5.27 -6.70
C PHE A 100 3.04 -4.13 -7.29
N LEU A 101 2.42 -3.51 -8.30
CA LEU A 101 2.60 -2.11 -8.71
C LEU A 101 1.66 -1.20 -7.90
#